data_AF-A0A948X078-F1
#
_entry.id   AF-A0A948X078-F1
#
_cell.length_a   1.000
_cell.length_b   1.000
_cell.length_c   1.000
_cell.angle_alpha   90.00
_cell.angle_beta   90.00
_cell.angle_gamma   90.00
#
_symmetry.space_group_name_H-M   'P 1'
#
loop_
_entity.id
_entity.type
_entity.pdbx_description
1 polymer ?
#
loop_
_entity_poly.entity_id
_entity_poly.type
_entity_poly.pdbx_seq_one_letter_code
_entity_poly.pdbx_strand_id
1 'polypeptide(L)'
;MPLQSNEVTLQTKQFAAPSAGKAGLYIYRDDTWVGAGLYKDIYVDGMCLGETAPGVFFYTEVDGNKNHTISTESEFSPNEITVYTEAGKHYFFEQYMKLGVFVWGADIRQVDEQQGKLKVDVSMQATPGTCSNM
;
A
#
# COMPACT_ATOMS: atom_id res chain seq x y z
N MET A 1 0.33 8.20 11.27
CA MET A 1 -0.89 7.67 10.61
C MET A 1 -1.95 7.11 11.59
N PRO A 2 -3.24 7.46 11.47
CA PRO A 2 -4.33 6.83 12.24
C PRO A 2 -4.79 5.48 11.66
N LEU A 3 -5.32 4.59 12.52
CA LEU A 3 -5.89 3.30 12.12
C LEU A 3 -7.41 3.38 11.95
N GLN A 4 -7.94 2.55 11.05
CA GLN A 4 -9.37 2.27 10.94
C GLN A 4 -9.85 1.43 12.13
N SER A 5 -11.17 1.33 12.32
CA SER A 5 -11.73 0.43 13.32
C SER A 5 -11.46 -1.04 12.97
N ASN A 6 -11.52 -1.92 13.98
CA ASN A 6 -11.39 -3.36 13.77
C ASN A 6 -12.47 -3.91 12.84
N GLU A 7 -13.70 -3.39 12.92
CA GLU A 7 -14.81 -3.81 12.05
C GLU A 7 -14.52 -3.49 10.58
N VAL A 8 -14.07 -2.27 10.29
CA VAL A 8 -13.67 -1.86 8.92
C VAL A 8 -12.51 -2.72 8.43
N THR A 9 -11.50 -2.94 9.27
CA THR A 9 -10.35 -3.80 8.93
C THR A 9 -10.79 -5.22 8.57
N LEU A 10 -11.66 -5.84 9.38
CA LEU A 10 -12.16 -7.20 9.15
C LEU A 10 -13.03 -7.30 7.89
N GLN A 11 -13.82 -6.26 7.60
CA GLN A 11 -14.64 -6.20 6.39
C GLN A 11 -13.76 -6.09 5.13
N THR A 12 -12.75 -5.23 5.14
CA THR A 12 -11.82 -5.06 4.01
C THR A 12 -11.02 -6.33 3.73
N LYS A 13 -10.70 -7.11 4.76
CA LYS A 13 -10.05 -8.44 4.66
C LYS A 13 -10.96 -9.55 4.13
N GLN A 14 -12.25 -9.29 3.90
CA GLN A 14 -13.09 -10.23 3.16
C GLN A 14 -12.78 -10.21 1.65
N PHE A 15 -11.98 -9.23 1.18
CA PHE A 15 -11.60 -9.08 -0.23
C PHE A 15 -12.82 -9.08 -1.17
N ALA A 16 -13.92 -8.46 -0.74
CA ALA A 16 -15.11 -8.30 -1.56
C ALA A 16 -14.75 -7.66 -2.90
N ALA A 17 -15.47 -8.02 -3.97
CA ALA A 17 -15.20 -7.46 -5.29
C ALA A 17 -15.24 -5.92 -5.25
N PRO A 18 -14.33 -5.22 -5.94
CA PRO A 18 -14.35 -3.76 -6.02
C PRO A 18 -15.67 -3.24 -6.60
N SER A 19 -15.93 -1.95 -6.40
CA SER A 19 -17.05 -1.26 -7.05
C SER A 19 -17.03 -1.46 -8.58
N ALA A 20 -18.20 -1.38 -9.21
CA ALA A 20 -18.33 -1.60 -10.65
C ALA A 20 -17.37 -0.70 -11.46
N GLY A 21 -16.55 -1.32 -12.32
CA GLY A 21 -15.56 -0.62 -13.14
C GLY A 21 -14.27 -0.26 -12.40
N LYS A 22 -14.11 -0.63 -11.13
CA LYS A 22 -12.91 -0.37 -10.32
C LYS A 22 -12.04 -1.61 -10.15
N ALA A 23 -10.79 -1.38 -9.75
CA ALA A 23 -9.88 -2.38 -9.23
C ALA A 23 -9.47 -1.99 -7.81
N GLY A 24 -9.29 -2.99 -6.94
CA GLY A 24 -8.84 -2.77 -5.57
C GLY A 24 -7.31 -2.85 -5.48
N LEU A 25 -6.69 -1.89 -4.80
CA LEU A 25 -5.27 -1.90 -4.49
C LEU A 25 -5.09 -2.09 -2.99
N TYR A 26 -4.35 -3.13 -2.62
CA TYR A 26 -3.88 -3.37 -1.26
C TYR A 26 -2.39 -3.07 -1.22
N ILE A 27 -1.99 -2.06 -0.44
CA ILE A 27 -0.59 -1.68 -0.27
C ILE A 27 -0.23 -1.86 1.19
N TYR A 28 0.70 -2.77 1.49
CA TYR A 28 1.07 -3.14 2.84
C TYR A 28 2.57 -2.99 3.09
N ARG A 29 2.94 -2.92 4.36
CA ARG A 29 4.31 -3.07 4.81
C ARG A 29 4.38 -4.16 5.86
N ASP A 30 5.27 -5.12 5.65
CA ASP A 30 5.49 -6.22 6.58
C ASP A 30 5.80 -5.72 8.00
N ASP A 31 5.25 -6.42 9.00
CA ASP A 31 5.56 -6.17 10.40
C ASP A 31 6.95 -6.72 10.75
N THR A 32 7.98 -5.90 10.53
CA THR A 32 9.37 -6.23 10.84
C THR A 32 10.00 -5.13 11.68
N TRP A 33 10.96 -5.53 12.51
CA TRP A 33 11.75 -4.61 13.32
C TRP A 33 12.66 -3.68 12.48
N VAL A 34 12.92 -4.06 11.21
CA VAL A 34 13.76 -3.27 10.30
C VAL A 34 13.01 -2.00 9.89
N GLY A 35 13.58 -0.86 10.28
CA GLY A 35 12.97 0.44 10.04
C GLY A 35 11.71 0.70 10.87
N ALA A 36 11.54 0.07 12.03
CA ALA A 36 10.31 0.15 12.81
C ALA A 36 9.90 1.57 13.23
N GLY A 37 10.86 2.47 13.42
CA GLY A 37 10.61 3.89 13.71
C GLY A 37 10.45 4.78 12.47
N LEU A 38 10.40 4.18 11.28
CA LEU A 38 10.33 4.92 10.02
C LEU A 38 8.95 4.84 9.44
N TYR A 39 8.45 6.01 9.09
CA TYR A 39 7.22 6.23 8.38
C TYR A 39 7.55 6.64 6.96
N LYS A 40 6.76 6.17 5.99
CA LYS A 40 7.01 6.43 4.57
C LYS A 40 5.72 6.68 3.83
N ASP A 41 5.65 7.79 3.12
CA ASP A 41 4.45 8.11 2.35
C ASP A 41 4.27 7.15 1.16
N ILE A 42 3.01 6.85 0.86
CA ILE A 42 2.57 6.16 -0.35
C ILE A 42 1.66 7.10 -1.13
N TYR A 43 1.82 7.07 -2.45
CA TYR A 43 0.98 7.79 -3.38
C TYR A 43 0.43 6.84 -4.44
N VAL A 44 -0.79 7.11 -4.88
CA VAL A 44 -1.45 6.43 -6.00
C VAL A 44 -1.84 7.51 -7.00
N ASP A 45 -1.34 7.40 -8.23
CA ASP A 45 -1.47 8.42 -9.29
C ASP A 45 -1.05 9.83 -8.83
N GLY A 46 0.00 9.90 -8.01
CA GLY A 46 0.51 11.15 -7.44
C GLY A 46 -0.36 11.74 -6.31
N MET A 47 -1.49 11.12 -5.98
CA MET A 47 -2.32 11.52 -4.84
C MET A 47 -1.87 10.80 -3.57
N CYS A 48 -1.80 11.52 -2.45
CA CYS A 48 -1.47 10.95 -1.15
C CYS A 48 -2.46 9.85 -0.77
N LEU A 49 -1.97 8.63 -0.60
CA LEU A 49 -2.72 7.55 0.04
C LEU A 49 -2.53 7.61 1.54
N GLY A 50 -1.28 7.75 1.99
CA GLY A 50 -0.96 7.97 3.40
C GLY A 50 0.43 7.48 3.78
N GLU A 51 0.79 7.81 5.02
CA GLU A 51 2.03 7.42 5.66
C GLU A 51 1.97 5.97 6.18
N THR A 52 2.91 5.10 5.81
CA THR A 52 2.95 3.70 6.26
C THR A 52 3.73 3.51 7.56
N ALA A 53 3.50 2.37 8.21
CA ALA A 53 4.27 1.85 9.35
C ALA A 53 4.43 0.32 9.20
N PRO A 54 5.26 -0.36 10.01
CA PRO A 54 5.27 -1.82 10.04
C PRO A 54 3.88 -2.39 10.41
N GLY A 55 3.47 -3.47 9.73
CA GLY A 55 2.24 -4.19 10.05
C GLY A 55 0.94 -3.47 9.70
N VAL A 56 1.00 -2.46 8.84
CA VAL A 56 -0.19 -1.76 8.34
C VAL A 56 -0.38 -1.94 6.84
N PHE A 57 -1.63 -1.86 6.42
CA PHE A 57 -2.00 -1.82 5.01
C PHE A 57 -3.02 -0.72 4.74
N PHE A 58 -3.02 -0.25 3.49
CA PHE A 58 -4.05 0.59 2.92
C PHE A 58 -4.87 -0.20 1.91
N TYR A 59 -6.15 0.14 1.79
CA TYR A 59 -7.01 -0.28 0.70
C TYR A 59 -7.56 0.97 0.00
N THR A 60 -7.48 0.99 -1.32
CA THR A 60 -8.10 2.02 -2.15
C THR A 60 -8.59 1.42 -3.46
N GLU A 61 -9.59 2.05 -4.07
CA GLU A 61 -10.08 1.65 -5.39
C GLU A 61 -9.60 2.64 -6.46
N VAL A 62 -9.14 2.10 -7.58
CA VAL A 62 -8.74 2.84 -8.77
C VAL A 62 -9.58 2.42 -9.97
N ASP A 63 -9.52 3.18 -11.06
CA ASP A 63 -10.19 2.78 -12.29
C ASP A 63 -9.67 1.41 -12.77
N GLY A 64 -10.58 0.57 -13.25
CA GLY A 64 -10.19 -0.65 -13.94
C GLY A 64 -9.85 -0.37 -15.41
N ASN A 65 -9.18 -1.34 -16.02
CA ASN A 65 -8.76 -1.34 -17.43
C ASN A 65 -7.84 -0.15 -17.79
N LYS A 66 -7.03 0.30 -16.83
CA LYS A 66 -6.18 1.49 -16.94
C LYS A 66 -4.84 1.27 -16.23
N ASN A 67 -3.81 1.99 -16.66
CA ASN A 67 -2.54 2.05 -15.93
C ASN A 67 -2.64 3.02 -14.75
N HIS A 68 -2.11 2.58 -13.62
CA HIS A 68 -1.96 3.37 -12.39
C HIS A 68 -0.51 3.35 -11.94
N THR A 69 -0.06 4.44 -11.33
CA THR A 69 1.28 4.53 -10.76
C THR A 69 1.17 4.52 -9.23
N ILE A 70 1.97 3.67 -8.59
CA ILE A 70 2.07 3.59 -7.14
C ILE A 70 3.50 3.96 -6.79
N SER A 71 3.70 4.94 -5.92
CA SER A 71 5.03 5.39 -5.50
C SER A 71 5.15 5.49 -3.99
N THR A 72 6.38 5.45 -3.48
CA THR A 72 6.68 5.66 -2.07
C THR A 72 7.73 6.73 -1.88
N GLU A 73 7.65 7.51 -0.81
CA GLU A 73 8.75 8.37 -0.41
C GLU A 73 10.05 7.57 -0.23
N SER A 74 11.11 7.98 -0.91
CA SER A 74 12.41 7.32 -0.81
C SER A 74 13.53 8.25 -1.23
N GLU A 75 14.72 8.01 -0.68
CA GLU A 75 15.96 8.63 -1.15
C GLU A 75 16.51 7.92 -2.40
N PHE A 76 15.97 6.74 -2.73
CA PHE A 76 16.37 5.95 -3.88
C PHE A 76 15.32 6.07 -4.98
N SER A 77 15.78 6.31 -6.20
CA SER A 77 14.95 6.27 -7.41
C SER A 77 15.40 5.14 -8.34
N PRO A 78 14.48 4.54 -9.11
CA PRO A 78 13.03 4.73 -9.02
C PRO A 78 12.43 4.07 -7.77
N ASN A 79 11.35 4.65 -7.25
CA ASN A 79 10.57 4.27 -6.07
C ASN A 79 9.07 4.18 -6.42
N GLU A 80 8.80 3.90 -7.69
CA GLU A 80 7.46 3.81 -8.27
C GLU A 80 7.33 2.60 -9.18
N ILE A 81 6.11 2.10 -9.30
CA ILE A 81 5.72 1.04 -10.22
C ILE A 81 4.45 1.44 -10.95
N THR A 82 4.40 1.19 -12.26
CA THR A 82 3.18 1.32 -13.06
C THR A 82 2.57 -0.06 -13.29
N VAL A 83 1.27 -0.19 -13.03
CA VAL A 83 0.50 -1.42 -13.16
C VAL A 83 -0.75 -1.19 -14.00
N TYR A 84 -1.03 -2.10 -14.92
CA TYR A 84 -2.34 -2.16 -15.58
C TYR A 84 -3.32 -2.92 -14.69
N THR A 85 -4.40 -2.27 -14.29
CA THR A 85 -5.46 -2.89 -13.49
C THR A 85 -6.60 -3.34 -14.38
N GLU A 86 -7.22 -4.47 -14.08
CA GLU A 86 -8.46 -4.94 -14.70
C GLU A 86 -9.63 -4.70 -13.75
N ALA A 87 -10.76 -4.26 -14.30
CA ALA A 87 -11.96 -4.05 -13.50
C ALA A 87 -12.41 -5.34 -12.79
N GLY A 88 -12.77 -5.23 -11.51
CA GLY A 88 -13.22 -6.35 -10.68
C GLY A 88 -12.09 -7.18 -10.05
N LYS A 89 -10.82 -6.84 -10.27
CA LYS A 89 -9.67 -7.54 -9.66
C LYS A 89 -9.04 -6.76 -8.52
N HIS A 90 -8.32 -7.51 -7.67
CA HIS A 90 -7.49 -6.98 -6.60
C HIS A 90 -6.01 -7.15 -6.93
N TYR A 91 -5.21 -6.15 -6.57
CA TYR A 91 -3.77 -6.13 -6.76
C TYR A 91 -3.08 -5.80 -5.44
N PHE A 92 -1.93 -6.42 -5.20
CA PHE A 92 -1.25 -6.39 -3.92
C PHE A 92 0.17 -5.88 -4.09
N PHE A 93 0.57 -4.96 -3.22
CA PHE A 93 1.86 -4.30 -3.27
C PHE A 93 2.49 -4.28 -1.89
N GLU A 94 3.76 -4.67 -1.84
CA GLU A 94 4.58 -4.56 -0.66
C GLU A 94 5.44 -3.32 -0.77
N GLN A 95 5.31 -2.42 0.20
CA GLN A 95 6.34 -1.43 0.48
C GLN A 95 7.39 -2.08 1.39
N TYR A 96 8.64 -2.12 0.93
CA TYR A 96 9.75 -2.69 1.68
C TYR A 96 10.84 -1.64 1.92
N MET A 97 11.50 -1.73 3.06
CA MET A 97 12.59 -0.81 3.40
C MET A 97 13.88 -1.24 2.70
N LYS A 98 14.61 -0.26 2.18
CA LYS A 98 15.93 -0.45 1.57
C LYS A 98 16.99 0.15 2.47
N LEU A 99 18.02 -0.64 2.77
CA LEU A 99 19.20 -0.15 3.47
C LEU A 99 19.91 0.86 2.58
N GLY A 100 19.90 2.11 3.01
CA GLY A 100 20.71 3.15 2.39
C GLY A 100 22.05 3.34 3.08
N VAL A 101 22.92 4.11 2.43
CA VAL A 101 24.26 4.43 2.94
C VAL A 101 24.20 5.43 4.10
N PHE A 102 23.16 6.28 4.14
CA PHE A 102 23.01 7.34 5.15
C PHE A 102 21.64 7.33 5.83
N VAL A 103 20.58 6.99 5.10
CA VAL A 103 19.20 6.96 5.61
C VAL A 103 18.47 5.76 4.99
N TRP A 104 17.47 5.25 5.70
CA TRP A 104 16.67 4.13 5.22
C TRP A 104 15.64 4.63 4.19
N GLY A 105 15.74 4.11 2.97
CA GLY A 105 14.79 4.37 1.91
C GLY A 105 13.67 3.32 1.87
N ALA A 106 12.77 3.46 0.92
CA ALA A 106 11.71 2.51 0.65
C ALA A 106 11.57 2.25 -0.85
N ASP A 107 10.90 1.17 -1.20
CA ASP A 107 10.56 0.84 -2.57
C ASP A 107 9.31 -0.02 -2.56
N ILE A 108 8.69 -0.20 -3.72
CA ILE A 108 7.42 -0.89 -3.87
C ILE A 108 7.58 -2.01 -4.89
N ARG A 109 7.00 -3.16 -4.58
CA ARG A 109 6.86 -4.26 -5.54
C ARG A 109 5.45 -4.80 -5.55
N GLN A 110 4.97 -5.19 -6.73
CA GLN A 110 3.77 -6.01 -6.83
C GLN A 110 4.07 -7.43 -6.34
N VAL A 111 3.15 -8.02 -5.60
CA VAL A 111 3.20 -9.42 -5.17
C VAL A 111 2.00 -10.19 -5.74
N ASP A 112 2.07 -11.51 -5.73
CA ASP A 112 0.93 -12.32 -6.14
C ASP A 112 -0.23 -12.18 -5.14
N GLU A 113 -1.44 -12.42 -5.63
CA GLU A 113 -2.67 -12.25 -4.85
C GLU A 113 -2.70 -13.15 -3.60
N GLN A 114 -2.19 -14.38 -3.70
CA GLN A 114 -2.23 -15.32 -2.57
C GLN A 114 -1.30 -14.86 -1.45
N GLN A 115 -0.06 -14.49 -1.78
CA GLN A 115 0.89 -13.92 -0.83
C GLN A 115 0.39 -12.61 -0.24
N GLY A 116 -0.11 -11.71 -1.10
CA GLY A 116 -0.63 -10.42 -0.68
C GLY A 116 -1.77 -10.53 0.33
N LYS A 117 -2.74 -11.43 0.09
CA LYS A 117 -3.84 -11.69 1.03
C LYS A 117 -3.34 -12.16 2.39
N LEU A 118 -2.39 -13.09 2.42
CA LEU A 118 -1.80 -13.59 3.68
C LEU A 118 -1.14 -12.47 4.50
N LYS A 119 -0.47 -11.53 3.82
CA LYS A 119 0.18 -10.39 4.49
C LYS A 119 -0.81 -9.34 4.96
N VAL A 120 -1.84 -9.06 4.17
CA VAL A 120 -2.94 -8.16 4.57
C VAL A 120 -3.69 -8.73 5.77
N ASP A 121 -3.94 -10.04 5.82
CA ASP A 121 -4.68 -10.70 6.90
C ASP A 121 -4.06 -10.51 8.29
N VAL A 122 -2.73 -10.41 8.37
CA VAL A 122 -2.02 -10.17 9.63
C VAL A 122 -1.76 -8.69 9.93
N SER A 123 -2.14 -7.78 9.02
CA SER A 123 -1.88 -6.33 9.13
C SER A 123 -3.11 -5.54 9.59
N MET A 124 -2.93 -4.34 10.13
CA MET A 124 -4.03 -3.43 10.51
C MET A 124 -4.33 -2.42 9.40
N GLN A 125 -5.61 -2.08 9.18
CA GLN A 125 -5.96 -1.13 8.14
C GLN A 125 -5.70 0.31 8.60
N ALA A 126 -4.96 1.03 7.77
CA ALA A 126 -4.68 2.44 7.89
C ALA A 126 -5.84 3.32 7.39
N THR A 127 -5.99 4.50 7.99
CA THR A 127 -6.86 5.55 7.48
C THR A 127 -6.12 6.34 6.38
N PRO A 128 -6.65 6.39 5.14
CA PRO A 128 -6.04 7.16 4.07
C PRO A 128 -6.04 8.69 4.32
N GLY A 129 -5.16 9.42 3.63
CA GLY A 129 -5.27 10.87 3.44
C GLY A 129 -4.27 11.73 4.23
N THR A 130 -3.29 11.15 4.93
CA THR A 130 -2.25 11.92 5.63
C THR A 130 -0.86 11.50 5.15
N CYS A 131 -0.17 12.40 4.46
CA CYS A 131 1.24 12.28 4.08
C CYS A 131 2.02 13.45 4.70
N SER A 132 3.30 13.24 4.97
CA SER A 132 4.17 14.18 5.69
C SER A 132 4.47 15.49 4.96
N ASN A 133 4.27 15.53 3.63
CA ASN A 133 4.54 16.68 2.76
C ASN A 133 3.29 17.50 2.34
N MET A 134 2.33 17.72 3.22
CA MET A 134 1.21 18.65 2.98
C MET A 134 1.16 19.80 3.98
#